data_AF-A0A813LHH3-F1
#
_entry.id   AF-A0A813LHH3-F1
#
_cell.length_a   1.000
_cell.length_b   1.000
_cell.length_c   1.000
_cell.angle_alpha   90.00
_cell.angle_beta   90.00
_cell.angle_gamma   90.00
#
_symmetry.space_group_name_H-M   'P 1'
#
loop_
_entity.id
_entity.type
_entity.pdbx_description
1 polymer ?
#
loop_
_entity_poly.entity_id
_entity_poly.type
_entity_poly.pdbx_seq_one_letter_code
_entity_poly.pdbx_strand_id
1 'polypeptide(L)'
;MQGEPFRVTAVKSSVGNQIECSGVTGFLKLLLSAKHGHATPNVHLRICNPSIEALEGPLILLDSTLEFPLRSTFNGVKSRGFGGTNVYLLSWGSSGDNVEDQKDPTEASQHVPQEPLFFWPGGGGEIADEFHPQPAGCFISVVGSWSCWQDVEPMEKEGEGIYGYTVTLGENRWEQFQLCLGGDRRRTLHPGRLKAPQGGKVFGPEEDWPPSGAVAAQGSSLSPAWLLDGRGQAQASGCELSAASGFPGDQYRIRFRIAGRWRLVEWDKVQPSPQSLFSALRADTSTLCPRGRYFLATDWSEGLQEMWPSPSDASSFYADVRLLRGSGEFQILRNADPGQVFYPDQPCAGGAGDAAVLGPDDEGAGLTWRLASSPGSFQGSSQTVILV
;
A
#
# COMPACT_ATOMS: atom_id res chain seq x y z
N MET A 1 10.76 -35.71 -8.50
CA MET A 1 9.42 -35.15 -8.22
C MET A 1 9.55 -33.84 -7.43
N GLN A 2 10.25 -32.84 -7.97
CA GLN A 2 10.32 -31.51 -7.35
C GLN A 2 9.57 -30.55 -8.27
N GLY A 3 8.47 -29.97 -7.78
CA GLY A 3 7.76 -28.89 -8.46
C GLY A 3 6.26 -29.08 -8.72
N GLU A 4 5.69 -30.27 -8.53
CA GLU A 4 4.23 -30.42 -8.70
C GLU A 4 3.45 -29.92 -7.47
N PRO A 5 2.40 -29.11 -7.68
CA PRO A 5 1.59 -28.59 -6.59
C PRO A 5 0.73 -29.67 -5.95
N PHE A 6 0.67 -29.63 -4.61
CA PHE A 6 -0.21 -30.40 -3.76
C PHE A 6 -1.66 -30.04 -4.05
N ARG A 7 -2.43 -31.04 -4.45
CA ARG A 7 -3.82 -30.85 -4.90
C ARG A 7 -4.76 -30.89 -3.69
N VAL A 8 -5.64 -29.92 -3.56
CA VAL A 8 -6.58 -29.82 -2.44
C VAL A 8 -8.02 -29.77 -2.92
N THR A 9 -8.83 -30.63 -2.30
CA THR A 9 -10.26 -30.74 -2.54
C THR A 9 -10.99 -31.06 -1.25
N ALA A 10 -12.21 -30.55 -1.11
CA ALA A 10 -13.06 -30.77 0.05
C ALA A 10 -14.30 -31.55 -0.36
N VAL A 11 -14.55 -32.72 0.25
CA VAL A 11 -15.80 -33.47 0.03
C VAL A 11 -17.04 -32.67 0.43
N LYS A 12 -16.88 -31.68 1.32
CA LYS A 12 -17.95 -30.82 1.80
C LYS A 12 -18.54 -29.93 0.68
N SER A 13 -17.79 -29.67 -0.38
CA SER A 13 -18.35 -28.95 -1.53
C SER A 13 -19.45 -29.76 -2.20
N SER A 14 -19.31 -31.10 -2.28
CA SER A 14 -20.24 -31.94 -3.02
C SER A 14 -21.41 -32.48 -2.19
N VAL A 15 -21.19 -32.80 -0.91
CA VAL A 15 -22.21 -33.46 -0.06
C VAL A 15 -22.55 -32.68 1.21
N GLY A 16 -22.11 -31.42 1.29
CA GLY A 16 -22.27 -30.59 2.47
C GLY A 16 -21.39 -31.00 3.65
N ASN A 17 -21.47 -30.22 4.74
CA ASN A 17 -20.76 -30.50 5.98
C ASN A 17 -21.52 -31.54 6.81
N GLN A 18 -21.10 -32.81 6.75
CA GLN A 18 -21.74 -33.92 7.48
C GLN A 18 -21.36 -33.99 8.97
N ILE A 19 -20.95 -32.86 9.56
CA ILE A 19 -20.62 -32.70 11.00
C ILE A 19 -19.74 -33.86 11.51
N GLU A 20 -20.31 -34.81 12.25
CA GLU A 20 -19.61 -35.96 12.86
C GLU A 20 -18.99 -36.89 11.82
N CYS A 21 -19.65 -37.06 10.68
CA CYS A 21 -19.21 -37.93 9.59
C CYS A 21 -18.23 -37.25 8.63
N SER A 22 -17.96 -35.96 8.79
CA SER A 22 -17.11 -35.19 7.87
C SER A 22 -15.72 -35.79 7.64
N GLY A 23 -15.13 -36.39 8.67
CA GLY A 23 -13.82 -37.03 8.58
C GLY A 23 -13.85 -38.31 7.75
N VAL A 24 -14.78 -39.22 8.07
CA VAL A 24 -14.90 -40.51 7.37
C VAL A 24 -15.35 -40.34 5.92
N THR A 25 -16.23 -39.37 5.63
CA THR A 25 -16.65 -39.06 4.27
C THR A 25 -15.49 -38.50 3.44
N GLY A 26 -14.62 -37.69 4.05
CA GLY A 26 -13.38 -37.22 3.42
C GLY A 26 -12.40 -38.36 3.12
N PHE A 27 -12.29 -39.31 4.03
CA PHE A 27 -11.48 -40.51 3.84
C PHE A 27 -12.04 -41.46 2.77
N LEU A 28 -13.35 -41.64 2.71
CA LEU A 28 -14.01 -42.42 1.67
C LEU A 28 -13.78 -41.82 0.28
N LYS A 29 -13.89 -40.49 0.16
CA LYS A 29 -13.55 -39.77 -1.09
C LYS A 29 -12.11 -40.07 -1.52
N LEU A 30 -11.16 -40.03 -0.59
CA LEU A 30 -9.75 -40.35 -0.87
C LEU A 30 -9.59 -41.79 -1.37
N LEU A 31 -10.19 -42.78 -0.71
CA LEU A 31 -10.11 -44.18 -1.11
C LEU A 31 -10.69 -44.42 -2.51
N LEU A 32 -11.86 -43.82 -2.80
CA LEU A 32 -12.48 -43.91 -4.12
C LEU A 32 -11.63 -43.22 -5.18
N SER A 33 -11.12 -42.03 -4.88
CA SER A 33 -10.16 -41.36 -5.75
C SER A 33 -8.98 -42.28 -6.04
N ALA A 34 -8.33 -42.84 -5.02
CA ALA A 34 -7.16 -43.71 -5.16
C ALA A 34 -7.45 -44.95 -6.01
N LYS A 35 -8.61 -45.57 -5.80
CA LYS A 35 -9.07 -46.74 -6.57
C LYS A 35 -9.30 -46.40 -8.05
N HIS A 36 -9.88 -45.24 -8.34
CA HIS A 36 -10.26 -44.85 -9.70
C HIS A 36 -9.22 -44.00 -10.42
N GLY A 37 -8.14 -43.57 -9.76
CA GLY A 37 -7.10 -42.71 -10.34
C GLY A 37 -7.57 -41.28 -10.66
N HIS A 38 -8.63 -40.79 -10.02
CA HIS A 38 -9.23 -39.48 -10.30
C HIS A 38 -9.50 -38.66 -9.04
N ALA A 39 -9.07 -37.39 -9.04
CA ALA A 39 -9.35 -36.44 -7.97
C ALA A 39 -10.53 -35.55 -8.38
N THR A 40 -11.58 -35.49 -7.56
CA THR A 40 -12.78 -34.73 -7.90
C THR A 40 -12.69 -33.26 -7.48
N PRO A 41 -13.29 -32.33 -8.25
CA PRO A 41 -13.16 -30.90 -8.02
C PRO A 41 -13.94 -30.40 -6.80
N ASN A 42 -13.70 -29.15 -6.44
CA ASN A 42 -14.54 -28.39 -5.53
C ASN A 42 -15.68 -27.75 -6.35
N VAL A 43 -16.90 -28.30 -6.28
CA VAL A 43 -18.02 -27.97 -7.18
C VAL A 43 -18.50 -26.51 -7.12
N HIS A 44 -18.13 -25.73 -6.11
CA HIS A 44 -18.49 -24.32 -5.96
C HIS A 44 -17.29 -23.37 -6.11
N LEU A 45 -16.12 -23.89 -6.46
CA LEU A 45 -14.91 -23.08 -6.63
C LEU A 45 -14.94 -22.37 -7.98
N ARG A 46 -15.41 -21.11 -7.97
CA ARG A 46 -15.31 -20.20 -9.13
C ARG A 46 -14.20 -19.17 -8.95
N ILE A 47 -14.19 -18.53 -7.77
CA ILE A 47 -13.21 -17.52 -7.37
C ILE A 47 -12.68 -17.95 -5.99
N CYS A 48 -11.37 -17.93 -5.81
CA CYS A 48 -10.76 -18.25 -4.51
C CYS A 48 -11.06 -17.14 -3.49
N ASN A 49 -11.29 -17.50 -2.24
CA ASN A 49 -11.52 -16.51 -1.19
C ASN A 49 -10.26 -15.65 -0.98
N PRO A 50 -10.33 -14.31 -1.09
CA PRO A 50 -9.16 -13.42 -0.96
C PRO A 50 -8.47 -13.49 0.41
N SER A 51 -9.19 -13.86 1.47
CA SER A 51 -8.64 -14.03 2.83
C SER A 51 -7.88 -15.33 2.99
N ILE A 52 -7.95 -16.26 2.03
CA ILE A 52 -7.02 -17.37 1.96
C ILE A 52 -5.72 -16.76 1.45
N GLU A 53 -4.83 -16.39 2.37
CA GLU A 53 -3.45 -15.99 2.07
C GLU A 53 -2.91 -16.97 1.04
N ALA A 54 -2.67 -16.47 -0.17
CA ALA A 54 -2.44 -17.29 -1.34
C ALA A 54 -1.33 -18.31 -1.07
N LEU A 55 -1.76 -19.56 -0.85
CA LEU A 55 -1.04 -20.82 -1.01
C LEU A 55 0.48 -20.61 -0.98
N GLU A 56 1.01 -20.39 0.22
CA GLU A 56 2.42 -20.02 0.43
C GLU A 56 3.41 -21.12 0.00
N GLY A 57 2.90 -22.28 -0.40
CA GLY A 57 3.63 -23.41 -0.96
C GLY A 57 2.99 -23.94 -2.25
N PRO A 58 3.55 -25.00 -2.83
CA PRO A 58 3.07 -25.57 -4.08
C PRO A 58 1.74 -26.26 -3.81
N LEU A 59 0.61 -25.55 -3.85
CA LEU A 59 -0.73 -26.09 -3.59
C LEU A 59 -1.71 -25.51 -4.61
N ILE A 60 -2.64 -26.34 -5.09
CA ILE A 60 -3.71 -25.92 -6.01
C ILE A 60 -5.05 -26.46 -5.51
N LEU A 61 -6.06 -25.58 -5.45
CA LEU A 61 -7.45 -25.99 -5.25
C LEU A 61 -8.01 -26.54 -6.56
N LEU A 62 -8.57 -27.75 -6.53
CA LEU A 62 -9.11 -28.37 -7.74
C LEU A 62 -10.44 -27.73 -8.14
N ASP A 63 -10.50 -27.21 -9.36
CA ASP A 63 -11.68 -26.66 -10.05
C ASP A 63 -12.29 -27.66 -11.05
N SER A 64 -11.48 -28.59 -11.54
CA SER A 64 -11.82 -29.63 -12.51
C SER A 64 -11.39 -31.01 -12.03
N THR A 65 -12.03 -32.06 -12.56
CA THR A 65 -11.63 -33.44 -12.29
C THR A 65 -10.25 -33.67 -12.89
N LEU A 66 -9.34 -34.20 -12.08
CA LEU A 66 -7.96 -34.35 -12.48
C LEU A 66 -7.54 -35.81 -12.35
N GLU A 67 -7.04 -36.38 -13.44
CA GLU A 67 -6.42 -37.69 -13.41
C GLU A 67 -5.13 -37.63 -12.58
N PHE A 68 -4.91 -38.65 -11.76
CA PHE A 68 -3.61 -38.89 -11.13
C PHE A 68 -3.06 -40.22 -11.61
N PRO A 69 -2.15 -40.20 -12.60
CA PRO A 69 -1.68 -41.41 -13.26
C PRO A 69 -0.64 -42.20 -12.45
N LEU A 70 -0.45 -41.88 -11.17
CA LEU A 70 0.61 -42.45 -10.34
C LEU A 70 0.22 -43.84 -9.84
N ARG A 71 1.13 -44.81 -9.99
CA ARG A 71 0.98 -46.18 -9.45
C ARG A 71 0.98 -46.21 -7.92
N SER A 72 1.58 -45.22 -7.27
CA SER A 72 1.51 -45.06 -5.82
C SER A 72 1.33 -43.60 -5.44
N THR A 73 0.56 -43.33 -4.39
CA THR A 73 0.19 -41.97 -3.98
C THR A 73 0.25 -41.82 -2.46
N PHE A 74 0.73 -40.68 -1.99
CA PHE A 74 0.55 -40.21 -0.62
C PHE A 74 -0.60 -39.21 -0.61
N ASN A 75 -1.60 -39.45 0.23
CA ASN A 75 -2.79 -38.62 0.32
C ASN A 75 -3.07 -38.25 1.78
N GLY A 76 -3.51 -37.03 2.01
CA GLY A 76 -3.85 -36.50 3.34
C GLY A 76 -5.34 -36.17 3.47
N VAL A 77 -5.94 -36.51 4.61
CA VAL A 77 -7.29 -36.06 5.00
C VAL A 77 -7.18 -35.24 6.25
N LYS A 78 -7.80 -34.06 6.24
CA LYS A 78 -7.88 -33.18 7.40
C LYS A 78 -9.33 -32.99 7.83
N SER A 79 -9.60 -33.11 9.12
CA SER A 79 -10.89 -32.76 9.72
C SER A 79 -10.67 -31.88 10.95
N ARG A 80 -11.54 -30.89 11.15
CA ARG A 80 -11.50 -29.97 12.28
C ARG A 80 -12.89 -29.93 12.92
N GLY A 81 -12.95 -30.18 14.23
CA GLY A 81 -14.16 -30.01 15.02
C GLY A 81 -14.30 -28.58 15.52
N PHE A 82 -15.55 -28.13 15.74
CA PHE A 82 -15.84 -26.80 16.27
C PHE A 82 -15.21 -26.57 17.66
N GLY A 83 -15.11 -27.62 18.48
CA GLY A 83 -14.45 -27.59 19.79
C GLY A 83 -12.91 -27.52 19.75
N GLY A 84 -12.30 -27.34 18.58
CA GLY A 84 -10.85 -27.18 18.42
C GLY A 84 -10.06 -28.47 18.19
N THR A 85 -10.68 -29.65 18.30
CA THR A 85 -10.02 -30.93 17.98
C THR A 85 -9.71 -31.04 16.49
N ASN A 86 -8.44 -31.25 16.16
CA ASN A 86 -7.96 -31.38 14.78
C ASN A 86 -7.41 -32.78 14.54
N VAL A 87 -7.83 -33.42 13.45
CA VAL A 87 -7.33 -34.73 13.03
C VAL A 87 -6.75 -34.62 11.62
N TYR A 88 -5.57 -35.20 11.43
CA TYR A 88 -4.92 -35.34 10.13
C TYR A 88 -4.53 -36.80 9.91
N LEU A 89 -4.98 -37.38 8.81
CA LEU A 89 -4.66 -38.75 8.41
C LEU A 89 -3.80 -38.70 7.16
N LEU A 90 -2.62 -39.30 7.23
CA LEU A 90 -1.76 -39.54 6.08
C LEU A 90 -1.95 -40.99 5.64
N SER A 91 -2.15 -41.22 4.35
CA SER A 91 -2.30 -42.54 3.76
C SER A 91 -1.37 -42.70 2.58
N TRP A 92 -0.90 -43.93 2.39
CA TRP A 92 -0.17 -44.35 1.21
C TRP A 92 -0.93 -45.51 0.56
N GLY A 93 -1.08 -45.45 -0.75
CA GLY A 93 -1.71 -46.52 -1.52
C GLY A 93 -0.93 -46.80 -2.80
N SER A 94 -0.91 -48.06 -3.22
CA SER A 94 -0.33 -48.50 -4.49
C SER A 94 -1.36 -49.30 -5.25
N SER A 95 -1.52 -49.03 -6.55
CA SER A 95 -2.22 -49.94 -7.46
C SER A 95 -1.35 -51.18 -7.62
N GLY A 96 -1.89 -52.36 -7.32
CA GLY A 96 -1.17 -53.63 -7.48
C GLY A 96 -0.94 -53.97 -8.95
N ASP A 97 -0.04 -54.91 -9.24
CA ASP A 97 0.33 -55.32 -10.60
C ASP A 97 -0.81 -55.95 -11.43
N ASN A 98 -1.96 -56.22 -10.81
CA ASN A 98 -3.15 -56.84 -11.41
C ASN A 98 -4.24 -55.84 -11.85
N VAL A 99 -3.94 -54.54 -11.93
CA VAL A 99 -4.85 -53.59 -12.58
C VAL A 99 -4.56 -53.64 -14.07
N GLU A 100 -5.15 -54.62 -14.76
CA GLU A 100 -5.35 -54.56 -16.22
C GLU A 100 -5.90 -53.17 -16.57
N ASP A 101 -5.48 -52.64 -17.72
CA ASP A 101 -5.82 -51.35 -18.33
C ASP A 101 -7.34 -51.06 -18.45
N GLN A 102 -8.07 -51.05 -17.33
CA GLN A 102 -9.41 -50.47 -17.20
C GLN A 102 -9.30 -49.01 -16.78
N LYS A 103 -8.30 -48.30 -17.31
CA LYS A 103 -8.48 -46.88 -17.58
C LYS A 103 -9.22 -46.78 -18.90
N ASP A 104 -10.52 -47.12 -18.89
CA ASP A 104 -11.36 -46.71 -20.00
C ASP A 104 -11.23 -45.19 -20.08
N PRO A 105 -10.73 -44.61 -21.19
CA PRO A 105 -10.85 -43.20 -21.43
C PRO A 105 -12.32 -42.99 -21.81
N THR A 106 -13.22 -43.04 -20.82
CA THR A 106 -14.59 -42.62 -21.06
C THR A 106 -14.51 -41.11 -21.29
N GLU A 107 -14.44 -40.77 -22.57
CA GLU A 107 -14.56 -39.45 -23.19
C GLU A 107 -14.14 -38.30 -22.28
N ALA A 108 -12.88 -37.86 -22.44
CA ALA A 108 -12.33 -36.58 -21.97
C ALA A 108 -13.40 -35.73 -21.30
N SER A 109 -13.58 -35.92 -19.98
CA SER A 109 -14.76 -35.49 -19.21
C SER A 109 -15.26 -34.21 -19.80
N GLN A 110 -16.29 -34.32 -20.66
CA GLN A 110 -16.83 -33.15 -21.34
C GLN A 110 -17.09 -32.16 -20.22
N HIS A 111 -16.62 -30.93 -20.41
CA HIS A 111 -16.90 -29.86 -19.46
C HIS A 111 -18.41 -29.69 -19.52
N VAL A 112 -19.15 -30.52 -18.77
CA VAL A 112 -20.60 -30.46 -18.68
C VAL A 112 -20.80 -29.05 -18.17
N PRO A 113 -21.40 -28.15 -18.98
CA PRO A 113 -21.70 -26.82 -18.51
C PRO A 113 -22.51 -27.03 -17.24
N GLN A 114 -21.91 -26.71 -16.10
CA GLN A 114 -22.59 -26.94 -14.84
C GLN A 114 -23.74 -25.94 -14.85
N GLU A 115 -24.94 -26.43 -15.13
CA GLU A 115 -26.14 -25.64 -14.88
C GLU A 115 -26.04 -25.21 -13.41
N PRO A 116 -26.06 -23.90 -13.15
CA PRO A 116 -25.97 -23.40 -11.78
C PRO A 116 -27.10 -24.04 -10.99
N LEU A 117 -26.76 -24.93 -10.06
CA LEU A 117 -27.71 -25.46 -9.10
C LEU A 117 -28.12 -24.31 -8.18
N PHE A 118 -29.16 -23.59 -8.59
CA PHE A 118 -29.83 -22.54 -7.83
C PHE A 118 -30.71 -23.16 -6.74
N PHE A 119 -30.13 -23.85 -5.76
CA PHE A 119 -30.91 -24.23 -4.58
C PHE A 119 -30.11 -24.43 -3.28
N TRP A 120 -30.32 -23.49 -2.34
CA TRP A 120 -30.51 -23.58 -0.87
C TRP A 120 -29.96 -22.32 -0.18
N PRO A 121 -30.60 -21.75 0.87
CA PRO A 121 -30.46 -20.35 1.26
C PRO A 121 -29.18 -20.15 2.06
N GLY A 122 -28.15 -19.65 1.39
CA GLY A 122 -26.85 -19.43 2.02
C GLY A 122 -25.76 -19.04 1.03
N GLY A 123 -26.03 -18.07 0.16
CA GLY A 123 -24.98 -17.27 -0.48
C GLY A 123 -24.20 -17.94 -1.61
N GLY A 124 -24.84 -18.11 -2.77
CA GLY A 124 -24.17 -18.53 -4.00
C GLY A 124 -24.91 -18.11 -5.27
N GLY A 125 -25.47 -16.89 -5.28
CA GLY A 125 -25.88 -16.25 -6.53
C GLY A 125 -24.68 -15.56 -7.19
N GLU A 126 -24.77 -15.27 -8.48
CA GLU A 126 -23.94 -14.20 -9.05
C GLU A 126 -24.28 -12.93 -8.30
N ILE A 127 -23.28 -12.42 -7.60
CA ILE A 127 -23.40 -11.19 -6.86
C ILE A 127 -23.12 -10.09 -7.88
N ALA A 128 -24.02 -9.12 -8.06
CA ALA A 128 -23.68 -7.97 -8.90
C ALA A 128 -22.42 -7.29 -8.32
N ASP A 129 -21.58 -6.66 -9.14
CA ASP A 129 -20.32 -6.01 -8.70
C ASP A 129 -20.49 -5.10 -7.47
N GLU A 130 -21.67 -4.51 -7.32
CA GLU A 130 -22.10 -3.67 -6.20
C GLU A 130 -22.41 -4.42 -4.90
N PHE A 131 -22.83 -5.69 -4.98
CA PHE A 131 -23.14 -6.54 -3.84
C PHE A 131 -22.00 -7.50 -3.50
N HIS A 132 -20.99 -7.63 -4.37
CA HIS A 132 -19.75 -8.30 -4.00
C HIS A 132 -19.32 -7.60 -2.71
N PRO A 133 -19.08 -8.31 -1.61
CA PRO A 133 -18.45 -7.66 -0.48
C PRO A 133 -17.12 -7.13 -1.03
N GLN A 134 -17.07 -5.83 -1.35
CA GLN A 134 -15.82 -5.10 -1.38
C GLN A 134 -15.27 -5.41 0.01
N PRO A 135 -14.22 -6.24 0.13
CA PRO A 135 -13.86 -6.77 1.42
C PRO A 135 -13.70 -5.55 2.30
N ALA A 136 -14.47 -5.49 3.40
CA ALA A 136 -14.32 -4.40 4.34
C ALA A 136 -12.84 -4.44 4.76
N GLY A 137 -12.02 -3.55 4.19
CA GLY A 137 -10.57 -3.57 4.30
C GLY A 137 -9.70 -3.99 3.09
N CYS A 138 -10.19 -4.05 1.84
CA CYS A 138 -9.36 -4.33 0.64
C CYS A 138 -9.50 -3.32 -0.53
N PHE A 139 -9.83 -2.06 -0.26
CA PHE A 139 -9.49 -0.98 -1.20
C PHE A 139 -8.07 -0.49 -0.89
N ILE A 140 -7.30 -0.14 -1.91
CA ILE A 140 -5.96 0.44 -1.72
C ILE A 140 -6.14 1.94 -1.57
N SER A 141 -5.47 2.53 -0.59
CA SER A 141 -5.41 3.97 -0.39
C SER A 141 -3.98 4.46 -0.53
N VAL A 142 -3.81 5.74 -0.80
CA VAL A 142 -2.53 6.44 -0.83
C VAL A 142 -2.50 7.52 0.24
N VAL A 143 -1.32 7.78 0.78
CA VAL A 143 -1.03 8.91 1.66
C VAL A 143 0.34 9.43 1.31
N GLY A 144 0.53 10.75 1.33
CA GLY A 144 1.80 11.34 0.90
C GLY A 144 2.07 12.73 1.43
N SER A 145 3.20 13.29 1.01
CA SER A 145 3.70 14.59 1.46
C SER A 145 2.78 15.76 1.11
N TRP A 146 1.98 15.66 0.05
CA TRP A 146 1.05 16.71 -0.37
C TRP A 146 -0.07 16.95 0.65
N SER A 147 -0.47 15.93 1.41
CA SER A 147 -1.47 16.04 2.49
C SER A 147 -0.83 16.15 3.88
N CYS A 148 0.47 16.48 3.95
CA CYS A 148 1.24 16.40 5.20
C CYS A 148 1.12 15.02 5.87
N TRP A 149 0.95 13.97 5.05
CA TRP A 149 0.70 12.60 5.47
C TRP A 149 -0.53 12.36 6.35
N GLN A 150 -1.50 13.28 6.33
CA GLN A 150 -2.73 13.19 7.13
C GLN A 150 -3.88 12.58 6.33
N ASP A 151 -4.08 13.04 5.10
CA ASP A 151 -5.22 12.59 4.29
C ASP A 151 -4.88 11.28 3.58
N VAL A 152 -5.64 10.24 3.93
CA VAL A 152 -5.58 8.91 3.33
C VAL A 152 -6.70 8.79 2.30
N GLU A 153 -6.34 8.74 1.03
CA GLU A 153 -7.29 8.80 -0.07
C GLU A 153 -7.40 7.46 -0.81
N PRO A 154 -8.61 6.99 -1.16
CA PRO A 154 -8.77 5.75 -1.90
C PRO A 154 -8.22 5.86 -3.32
N MET A 155 -7.59 4.79 -3.80
CA MET A 155 -7.21 4.62 -5.20
C MET A 155 -8.38 4.07 -6.01
N GLU A 156 -8.49 4.48 -7.26
CA GLU A 156 -9.50 4.02 -8.22
C GLU A 156 -9.13 2.63 -8.74
N LYS A 157 -10.08 1.68 -8.74
CA LYS A 157 -9.87 0.35 -9.35
C LYS A 157 -9.92 0.49 -10.88
N GLU A 158 -8.79 0.30 -11.55
CA GLU A 158 -8.68 0.38 -13.02
C GLU A 158 -8.84 -0.98 -13.72
N GLY A 159 -8.71 -2.08 -12.97
CA GLY A 159 -8.84 -3.44 -13.49
C GLY A 159 -8.62 -4.50 -12.40
N GLU A 160 -8.58 -5.77 -12.80
CA GLU A 160 -8.27 -6.87 -11.88
C GLU A 160 -6.86 -6.72 -11.30
N GLY A 161 -6.79 -6.40 -10.01
CA GLY A 161 -5.54 -6.16 -9.29
C GLY A 161 -4.80 -4.88 -9.69
N ILE A 162 -5.46 -3.91 -10.35
CA ILE A 162 -4.83 -2.64 -10.75
C ILE A 162 -5.58 -1.47 -10.10
N TYR A 163 -4.84 -0.62 -9.40
CA TYR A 163 -5.35 0.54 -8.68
C TYR A 163 -4.58 1.79 -9.08
N GLY A 164 -5.28 2.88 -9.38
CA GLY A 164 -4.72 4.13 -9.87
C GLY A 164 -5.03 5.32 -8.96
N TYR A 165 -4.08 6.23 -8.81
CA TYR A 165 -4.29 7.51 -8.14
C TYR A 165 -3.50 8.60 -8.85
N THR A 166 -4.13 9.77 -9.04
CA THR A 166 -3.48 10.91 -9.71
C THR A 166 -2.97 11.89 -8.67
N VAL A 167 -1.66 12.08 -8.64
CA VAL A 167 -1.00 13.10 -7.80
C VAL A 167 -0.60 14.28 -8.67
N THR A 168 -0.69 15.49 -8.11
CA THR A 168 -0.22 16.73 -8.73
C THR A 168 1.05 17.18 -8.02
N LEU A 169 2.13 17.43 -8.78
CA LEU A 169 3.39 17.90 -8.20
C LEU A 169 3.24 19.31 -7.61
N GLY A 170 3.64 19.49 -6.35
CA GLY A 170 3.80 20.80 -5.75
C GLY A 170 5.05 21.55 -6.23
N GLU A 171 5.33 22.69 -5.60
CA GLU A 171 6.46 23.57 -5.93
C GLU A 171 7.84 22.88 -5.83
N ASN A 172 7.95 21.85 -4.99
CA ASN A 172 9.16 21.05 -4.83
C ASN A 172 9.51 20.23 -6.08
N ARG A 173 8.55 20.01 -6.98
CA ARG A 173 8.66 19.12 -8.15
C ARG A 173 8.96 17.66 -7.79
N TRP A 174 8.74 17.28 -6.54
CA TRP A 174 8.78 15.89 -6.08
C TRP A 174 7.75 15.69 -4.97
N GLU A 175 7.28 14.47 -4.83
CA GLU A 175 6.38 14.05 -3.75
C GLU A 175 6.80 12.67 -3.23
N GLN A 176 6.55 12.43 -1.94
CA GLN A 176 6.73 11.12 -1.33
C GLN A 176 5.38 10.53 -0.94
N PHE A 177 5.27 9.20 -1.02
CA PHE A 177 4.03 8.52 -0.67
C PHE A 177 4.22 7.09 -0.18
N GLN A 178 3.18 6.60 0.48
CA GLN A 178 2.97 5.22 0.88
C GLN A 178 1.56 4.77 0.48
N LEU A 179 1.33 3.47 0.45
CA LEU A 179 0.01 2.90 0.21
C LEU A 179 -0.50 2.22 1.47
N CYS A 180 -1.80 2.18 1.68
CA CYS A 180 -2.43 1.57 2.85
C CYS A 180 -3.55 0.62 2.41
N LEU A 181 -3.72 -0.50 3.10
CA LEU A 181 -4.85 -1.41 2.86
C LEU A 181 -6.07 -0.97 3.68
N GLY A 182 -7.19 -0.72 2.99
CA GLY A 182 -8.47 -0.37 3.61
C GLY A 182 -8.47 0.98 4.32
N GLY A 183 -7.57 1.89 3.94
CA GLY A 183 -7.36 3.17 4.61
C GLY A 183 -6.69 3.08 5.99
N ASP A 184 -6.27 1.89 6.43
CA ASP A 184 -5.62 1.71 7.73
C ASP A 184 -4.10 1.92 7.63
N ARG A 185 -3.57 2.92 8.35
CA ARG A 185 -2.14 3.24 8.40
C ARG A 185 -1.29 2.17 9.07
N ARG A 186 -1.88 1.30 9.89
CA ARG A 186 -1.18 0.13 10.44
C ARG A 186 -0.92 -0.92 9.38
N ARG A 187 -1.72 -0.92 8.31
CA ARG A 187 -1.61 -1.85 7.18
C ARG A 187 -0.97 -1.18 5.97
N THR A 188 0.20 -0.58 6.19
CA THR A 188 0.94 0.16 5.15
C THR A 188 1.75 -0.78 4.26
N LEU A 189 1.72 -0.53 2.96
CA LEU A 189 2.66 -1.02 1.98
C LEU A 189 3.72 0.04 1.72
N HIS A 190 4.98 -0.38 1.69
CA HIS A 190 6.12 0.53 1.57
C HIS A 190 7.26 -0.12 0.77
N PRO A 191 8.21 0.68 0.25
CA PRO A 191 9.45 0.15 -0.31
C PRO A 191 10.41 -0.31 0.78
N GLY A 192 11.45 -1.05 0.40
CA GLY A 192 12.49 -1.52 1.32
C GLY A 192 13.55 -0.48 1.70
N ARG A 193 13.45 0.77 1.24
CA ARG A 193 14.40 1.85 1.50
C ARG A 193 13.73 3.23 1.51
N LEU A 194 14.40 4.21 2.10
CA LEU A 194 14.02 5.62 2.02
C LEU A 194 14.11 6.13 0.57
N LYS A 195 13.24 7.07 0.21
CA LYS A 195 13.24 7.79 -1.08
C LYS A 195 13.35 6.82 -2.28
N ALA A 196 12.57 5.74 -2.28
CA ALA A 196 12.71 4.67 -3.27
C ALA A 196 12.08 5.03 -4.63
N PRO A 197 12.70 4.64 -5.75
CA PRO A 197 12.09 4.79 -7.08
C PRO A 197 10.97 3.76 -7.28
N GLN A 198 10.23 3.92 -8.37
CA GLN A 198 9.27 2.92 -8.86
C GLN A 198 9.95 1.60 -9.27
N GLY A 199 9.15 0.54 -9.40
CA GLY A 199 9.60 -0.76 -9.90
C GLY A 199 10.29 -1.65 -8.86
N GLY A 200 10.59 -1.13 -7.68
CA GLY A 200 11.16 -1.90 -6.58
C GLY A 200 10.19 -2.87 -5.92
N LYS A 201 10.73 -3.83 -5.16
CA LYS A 201 9.93 -4.75 -4.34
C LYS A 201 9.08 -3.98 -3.32
N VAL A 202 7.80 -4.32 -3.23
CA VAL A 202 6.85 -3.78 -2.26
C VAL A 202 6.80 -4.70 -1.03
N PHE A 203 6.88 -4.11 0.17
CA PHE A 203 6.85 -4.77 1.47
C PHE A 203 5.57 -4.40 2.25
N GLY A 204 5.37 -5.00 3.42
CA GLY A 204 4.16 -4.85 4.23
C GLY A 204 2.95 -5.66 3.71
N PRO A 205 1.76 -5.55 4.33
CA PRO A 205 1.53 -4.87 5.59
C PRO A 205 1.99 -5.75 6.75
N GLU A 206 2.84 -5.20 7.61
CA GLU A 206 3.25 -5.83 8.87
C GLU A 206 2.28 -5.36 9.97
N GLU A 207 1.91 -6.21 10.93
CA GLU A 207 0.94 -5.84 11.98
C GLU A 207 1.43 -4.68 12.87
N ASP A 208 2.75 -4.57 13.06
CA ASP A 208 3.40 -3.59 13.92
C ASP A 208 4.12 -2.49 13.12
N TRP A 209 3.53 -2.03 12.02
CA TRP A 209 4.06 -0.90 11.24
C TRP A 209 3.48 0.45 11.70
N PRO A 210 4.31 1.49 11.93
CA PRO A 210 5.78 1.51 11.88
C PRO A 210 6.40 0.80 13.09
N PRO A 211 7.60 0.19 12.95
CA PRO A 211 8.23 -0.58 14.01
C PRO A 211 8.42 0.26 15.27
N SER A 212 8.10 -0.35 16.41
CA SER A 212 8.20 0.25 17.74
C SER A 212 9.63 0.76 18.00
N GLY A 213 9.78 2.08 18.14
CA GLY A 213 11.07 2.76 18.32
C GLY A 213 11.51 3.65 17.16
N ALA A 214 10.86 3.55 15.99
CA ALA A 214 10.96 4.61 14.98
C ALA A 214 10.15 5.82 15.50
N VAL A 215 10.85 6.81 16.05
CA VAL A 215 10.28 8.14 16.39
C VAL A 215 9.78 8.88 15.14
N ALA A 216 9.97 8.30 13.95
CA ALA A 216 9.29 8.69 12.73
C ALA A 216 7.78 8.48 12.91
N ALA A 217 7.11 9.58 13.26
CA ALA A 217 5.66 9.71 13.15
C ALA A 217 5.19 9.01 11.88
N GLN A 218 4.14 8.21 12.00
CA GLN A 218 3.48 7.60 10.85
C GLN A 218 3.37 8.65 9.75
N GLY A 219 3.98 8.40 8.60
CA GLY A 219 4.03 9.37 7.49
C GLY A 219 4.91 10.56 7.79
N SER A 220 6.20 10.29 7.92
CA SER A 220 7.24 11.29 7.76
C SER A 220 8.16 10.84 6.64
N SER A 221 8.84 11.77 5.99
CA SER A 221 9.85 11.47 4.97
C SER A 221 11.03 10.63 5.47
N LEU A 222 11.12 10.45 6.79
CA LEU A 222 12.09 9.59 7.47
C LEU A 222 11.68 8.12 7.52
N SER A 223 10.49 7.78 6.99
CA SER A 223 10.02 6.39 6.83
C SER A 223 10.20 5.91 5.39
N PRO A 224 10.38 4.60 5.14
CA PRO A 224 10.45 4.05 3.78
C PRO A 224 9.23 4.47 2.95
N ALA A 225 9.48 5.27 1.92
CA ALA A 225 8.46 5.85 1.06
C ALA A 225 8.96 5.89 -0.38
N TRP A 226 8.02 5.80 -1.32
CA TRP A 226 8.33 6.03 -2.73
C TRP A 226 8.55 7.51 -2.96
N LEU A 227 9.58 7.86 -3.72
CA LEU A 227 9.87 9.21 -4.17
C LEU A 227 9.48 9.34 -5.64
N LEU A 228 8.43 10.10 -5.89
CA LEU A 228 8.08 10.57 -7.22
C LEU A 228 8.86 11.87 -7.47
N ASP A 229 9.95 11.78 -8.22
CA ASP A 229 10.83 12.93 -8.50
C ASP A 229 10.65 13.42 -9.94
N GLY A 230 10.06 14.60 -10.09
CA GLY A 230 9.93 15.30 -11.37
C GLY A 230 11.20 16.04 -11.78
N ARG A 231 12.24 16.18 -10.96
CA ARG A 231 13.42 16.97 -11.30
C ARG A 231 14.34 16.30 -12.34
N GLY A 232 14.08 15.04 -12.66
CA GLY A 232 14.91 14.20 -13.51
C GLY A 232 16.17 13.75 -12.77
N GLN A 233 16.58 12.49 -12.92
CA GLN A 233 17.93 12.10 -12.52
C GLN A 233 18.90 12.75 -13.50
N ALA A 234 19.74 13.67 -13.02
CA ALA A 234 20.81 14.25 -13.82
C ALA A 234 21.74 13.12 -14.29
N GLN A 235 21.56 12.63 -15.51
CA GLN A 235 22.64 11.94 -16.21
C GLN A 235 23.71 12.98 -16.54
N ALA A 236 24.93 12.70 -16.09
CA ALA A 236 26.10 13.51 -16.33
C ALA A 236 26.47 13.53 -17.82
N SER A 237 25.76 14.35 -18.60
CA SER A 237 26.14 14.71 -19.96
C SER A 237 25.29 15.91 -20.37
N GLY A 238 25.97 17.04 -20.59
CA GLY A 238 25.35 18.33 -20.87
C GLY A 238 24.42 18.33 -22.08
N CYS A 239 23.50 19.30 -22.05
CA CYS A 239 22.57 19.68 -23.11
C CYS A 239 21.48 18.64 -23.43
N GLU A 240 20.38 18.71 -22.67
CA GLU A 240 19.00 18.94 -23.14
C GLU A 240 18.05 18.85 -21.93
N LEU A 241 17.18 19.85 -21.75
CA LEU A 241 16.04 19.77 -20.81
C LEU A 241 15.10 18.68 -21.34
N SER A 242 15.35 17.45 -20.92
CA SER A 242 14.57 16.28 -21.32
C SER A 242 13.09 16.47 -20.96
N ALA A 243 12.19 16.06 -21.87
CA ALA A 243 10.75 15.96 -21.64
C ALA A 243 10.36 15.12 -20.40
N ALA A 244 11.34 14.48 -19.74
CA ALA A 244 11.22 13.77 -18.47
C ALA A 244 11.17 14.68 -17.22
N SER A 245 11.49 15.98 -17.30
CA SER A 245 11.37 16.87 -16.14
C SER A 245 9.91 17.29 -15.91
N GLY A 246 9.38 16.98 -14.73
CA GLY A 246 8.13 17.48 -14.19
C GLY A 246 8.26 18.91 -13.64
N PHE A 247 7.25 19.73 -13.91
CA PHE A 247 7.06 21.07 -13.38
C PHE A 247 5.97 21.07 -12.29
N PRO A 248 5.92 22.10 -11.42
CA PRO A 248 4.79 22.26 -10.51
C PRO A 248 3.47 22.28 -11.29
N GLY A 249 2.47 21.57 -10.80
CA GLY A 249 1.18 21.38 -11.46
C GLY A 249 1.13 20.21 -12.45
N ASP A 250 2.27 19.59 -12.81
CA ASP A 250 2.25 18.37 -13.60
C ASP A 250 1.61 17.21 -12.82
N GLN A 251 0.76 16.46 -13.50
CA GLN A 251 0.07 15.32 -12.92
C GLN A 251 0.79 14.01 -13.25
N TYR A 252 0.81 13.11 -12.28
CA TYR A 252 1.36 11.76 -12.42
C TYR A 252 0.32 10.74 -11.95
N ARG A 253 0.20 9.64 -12.68
CA ARG A 253 -0.70 8.55 -12.33
C ARG A 253 0.11 7.46 -11.65
N ILE A 254 -0.03 7.34 -10.33
CA ILE A 254 0.50 6.23 -9.54
C ILE A 254 -0.38 5.02 -9.79
N ARG A 255 0.22 3.89 -10.18
CA ARG A 255 -0.42 2.60 -10.34
C ARG A 255 0.17 1.59 -9.37
N PHE A 256 -0.70 0.95 -8.61
CA PHE A 256 -0.39 -0.24 -7.83
C PHE A 256 -0.97 -1.46 -8.53
N ARG A 257 -0.11 -2.44 -8.80
CA ARG A 257 -0.50 -3.73 -9.39
C ARG A 257 -0.26 -4.85 -8.39
N ILE A 258 -1.24 -5.72 -8.25
CA ILE A 258 -1.18 -6.92 -7.41
C ILE A 258 -1.65 -8.14 -8.18
N ALA A 259 -0.79 -9.15 -8.26
CA ALA A 259 -1.07 -10.46 -8.84
C ALA A 259 -0.52 -11.55 -7.91
N GLY A 260 -1.38 -12.04 -7.02
CA GLY A 260 -0.97 -12.93 -5.93
C GLY A 260 0.04 -12.24 -5.00
N ARG A 261 1.27 -12.77 -4.93
CA ARG A 261 2.38 -12.22 -4.13
C ARG A 261 3.17 -11.11 -4.84
N TRP A 262 3.02 -11.02 -6.16
CA TRP A 262 3.70 -10.00 -6.94
C TRP A 262 2.98 -8.67 -6.78
N ARG A 263 3.74 -7.68 -6.33
CA ARG A 263 3.28 -6.32 -6.09
C ARG A 263 4.24 -5.37 -6.77
N LEU A 264 3.69 -4.40 -7.49
CA LEU A 264 4.44 -3.41 -8.23
C LEU A 264 3.81 -2.04 -8.01
N VAL A 265 4.66 -1.04 -7.75
CA VAL A 265 4.27 0.37 -7.77
C VAL A 265 5.03 1.04 -8.90
N GLU A 266 4.29 1.64 -9.81
CA GLU A 266 4.78 2.39 -10.96
C GLU A 266 4.00 3.69 -11.10
N TRP A 267 4.56 4.68 -11.78
CA TRP A 267 3.89 5.93 -12.09
C TRP A 267 4.37 6.50 -13.42
N ASP A 268 3.43 7.08 -14.15
CA ASP A 268 3.68 7.75 -15.42
C ASP A 268 3.18 9.19 -15.37
N LYS A 269 3.87 10.09 -16.07
CA LYS A 269 3.39 11.46 -16.26
C LYS A 269 2.10 11.43 -17.09
N VAL A 270 1.04 12.06 -16.59
CA VAL A 270 -0.23 12.16 -17.30
C VAL A 270 -0.05 13.20 -18.41
N GLN A 271 -0.29 12.79 -19.65
CA GLN A 271 -0.29 13.74 -20.76
C GLN A 271 -1.50 14.66 -20.62
N PRO A 272 -1.31 15.99 -20.74
CA PRO A 272 -2.41 16.93 -20.62
C PRO A 272 -3.40 16.70 -21.76
N SER A 273 -4.66 16.42 -21.42
CA SER A 273 -5.73 16.42 -22.41
C SER A 273 -5.99 17.86 -22.90
N PRO A 274 -6.49 18.08 -24.13
CA PRO A 274 -6.82 19.41 -24.62
C PRO A 274 -7.77 20.16 -23.66
N GLN A 275 -8.74 19.45 -23.06
CA GLN A 275 -9.65 19.99 -22.07
C GLN A 275 -8.94 20.44 -20.78
N SER A 276 -7.94 19.68 -20.30
CA SER A 276 -7.14 20.05 -19.13
C SER A 276 -6.29 21.31 -19.35
N LEU A 277 -5.79 21.51 -20.58
CA LEU A 277 -5.08 22.74 -20.96
C LEU A 277 -6.02 23.95 -20.95
N PHE A 278 -7.25 23.77 -21.45
CA PHE A 278 -8.28 24.83 -21.44
C PHE A 278 -8.82 25.15 -20.04
N SER A 279 -8.83 24.19 -19.10
CA SER A 279 -9.14 24.45 -17.69
C SER A 279 -7.97 25.12 -16.98
N ALA A 280 -6.73 24.69 -17.25
CA ALA A 280 -5.54 25.31 -16.66
C ALA A 280 -5.36 26.77 -17.09
N LEU A 281 -5.67 27.12 -18.34
CA LEU A 281 -5.66 28.51 -18.83
C LEU A 281 -6.72 29.41 -18.17
N ARG A 282 -7.75 28.83 -17.53
CA ARG A 282 -8.86 29.54 -16.89
C ARG A 282 -8.83 29.48 -15.37
N ALA A 283 -8.06 28.56 -14.80
CA ALA A 283 -7.89 28.40 -13.37
C ALA A 283 -6.84 29.41 -12.84
N ASP A 284 -7.08 30.00 -11.67
CA ASP A 284 -6.04 30.79 -11.00
C ASP A 284 -4.81 29.91 -10.76
N THR A 285 -3.62 30.42 -11.04
CA THR A 285 -2.34 29.69 -10.90
C THR A 285 -2.14 29.06 -9.51
N SER A 286 -2.78 29.60 -8.47
CA SER A 286 -2.78 29.07 -7.11
C SER A 286 -3.59 27.78 -6.92
N THR A 287 -4.57 27.52 -7.79
CA THR A 287 -5.41 26.30 -7.76
C THR A 287 -4.78 25.13 -8.52
N LEU A 288 -3.82 25.42 -9.40
CA LEU A 288 -3.12 24.42 -10.21
C LEU A 288 -1.88 23.85 -9.51
N CYS A 289 -1.29 24.59 -8.57
CA CYS A 289 -0.09 24.20 -7.84
C CYS A 289 -0.37 24.29 -6.34
N PRO A 290 -0.46 23.16 -5.62
CA PRO A 290 -0.61 23.19 -4.17
C PRO A 290 0.56 23.95 -3.54
N ARG A 291 0.27 25.07 -2.87
CA ARG A 291 1.26 25.80 -2.07
C ARG A 291 1.57 25.03 -0.79
N GLY A 292 2.83 25.05 -0.38
CA GLY A 292 3.23 24.41 0.88
C GLY A 292 2.63 25.12 2.09
N ARG A 293 2.34 24.37 3.15
CA ARG A 293 2.10 24.92 4.49
C ARG A 293 3.44 25.01 5.23
N TYR A 294 3.61 25.99 6.10
CA TYR A 294 4.85 26.17 6.85
C TYR A 294 4.58 26.15 8.34
N PHE A 295 5.48 25.56 9.10
CA PHE A 295 5.32 25.33 10.53
C PHE A 295 6.61 25.67 11.27
N LEU A 296 6.50 26.20 12.47
CA LEU A 296 7.62 26.38 13.38
C LEU A 296 7.75 25.15 14.28
N ALA A 297 8.94 24.53 14.26
CA ALA A 297 9.39 23.65 15.32
C ALA A 297 10.22 24.49 16.30
N THR A 298 9.79 24.54 17.56
CA THR A 298 10.42 25.40 18.58
C THR A 298 10.78 24.61 19.83
N ASP A 299 11.75 25.10 20.60
CA ASP A 299 12.11 24.51 21.90
C ASP A 299 11.25 25.03 23.08
N TRP A 300 10.36 25.99 22.82
CA TRP A 300 9.56 26.67 23.85
C TRP A 300 8.07 26.33 23.80
N SER A 301 7.59 25.61 22.78
CA SER A 301 6.22 25.11 22.67
C SER A 301 6.21 23.61 22.41
N GLU A 302 5.23 22.91 22.97
CA GLU A 302 4.93 21.52 22.62
C GLU A 302 4.27 21.47 21.22
N GLY A 303 4.85 20.71 20.29
CA GLY A 303 4.32 20.53 18.94
C GLY A 303 4.74 21.60 17.93
N LEU A 304 4.16 21.51 16.73
CA LEU A 304 4.41 22.43 15.61
C LEU A 304 3.39 23.56 15.57
N GLN A 305 3.84 24.81 15.34
CA GLN A 305 2.98 25.97 15.18
C GLN A 305 2.85 26.35 13.70
N GLU A 306 1.64 26.40 13.15
CA GLU A 306 1.42 26.80 11.75
C GLU A 306 1.71 28.29 11.51
N MET A 307 2.35 28.58 10.37
CA MET A 307 2.60 29.92 9.84
C MET A 307 1.51 30.30 8.84
N TRP A 308 1.10 31.56 8.86
CA TRP A 308 -0.01 32.09 8.08
C TRP A 308 0.50 32.90 6.90
N PRO A 309 -0.13 32.84 5.71
CA PRO A 309 0.26 33.70 4.60
C PRO A 309 0.06 35.18 4.96
N SER A 310 1.02 36.01 4.59
CA SER A 310 0.95 37.45 4.85
C SER A 310 -0.14 38.09 3.97
N PRO A 311 -1.00 38.95 4.54
CA PRO A 311 -2.02 39.65 3.76
C PRO A 311 -1.44 40.73 2.82
N SER A 312 -0.20 41.18 3.07
CA SER A 312 0.48 42.20 2.26
C SER A 312 1.40 41.62 1.18
N ASP A 313 1.86 40.39 1.35
CA ASP A 313 2.74 39.72 0.39
C ASP A 313 2.39 38.23 0.26
N ALA A 314 1.99 37.83 -0.94
CA ALA A 314 1.55 36.46 -1.22
C ALA A 314 2.70 35.44 -1.25
N SER A 315 3.97 35.87 -1.26
CA SER A 315 5.13 34.98 -1.07
C SER A 315 5.50 34.78 0.39
N SER A 316 5.14 35.71 1.27
CA SER A 316 5.57 35.69 2.65
C SER A 316 4.60 34.94 3.58
N PHE A 317 5.15 34.26 4.58
CA PHE A 317 4.43 33.61 5.67
C PHE A 317 4.90 34.17 7.01
N TYR A 318 4.00 34.31 7.98
CA TYR A 318 4.32 34.83 9.30
C TYR A 318 3.74 33.99 10.43
N ALA A 319 4.39 34.01 11.58
CA ALA A 319 3.86 33.46 12.82
C ALA A 319 4.25 34.36 14.00
N ASP A 320 3.25 34.69 14.81
CA ASP A 320 3.48 35.40 16.07
C ASP A 320 3.86 34.39 17.15
N VAL A 321 5.03 34.59 17.75
CA VAL A 321 5.59 33.72 18.78
C VAL A 321 5.71 34.47 20.09
N ARG A 322 5.44 33.77 21.18
CA ARG A 322 5.55 34.30 22.54
C ARG A 322 6.57 33.50 23.32
N LEU A 323 7.72 34.12 23.58
CA LEU A 323 8.77 33.50 24.36
C LEU A 323 8.42 33.54 25.86
N LEU A 324 8.49 32.38 26.51
CA LEU A 324 8.36 32.25 27.97
C LEU A 324 9.69 32.43 28.71
N ARG A 325 10.81 32.48 27.96
CA ARG A 325 12.19 32.59 28.46
C ARG A 325 12.93 33.71 27.72
N GLY A 326 14.12 34.06 28.21
CA GLY A 326 14.99 35.11 27.64
C GLY A 326 15.48 34.84 26.21
N SER A 327 15.37 33.60 25.75
CA SER A 327 15.66 33.18 24.38
C SER A 327 14.87 31.93 24.03
N GLY A 328 14.77 31.66 22.74
CA GLY A 328 14.21 30.43 22.22
C GLY A 328 14.87 30.06 20.89
N GLU A 329 14.88 28.77 20.56
CA GLU A 329 15.39 28.27 19.28
C GLU A 329 14.31 27.63 18.42
N PHE A 330 14.41 27.83 17.10
CA PHE A 330 13.43 27.29 16.15
C PHE A 330 14.02 26.88 14.81
N GLN A 331 13.25 26.06 14.09
CA GLN A 331 13.40 25.72 12.68
C GLN A 331 12.04 25.89 11.99
N ILE A 332 12.05 26.03 10.66
CA ILE A 332 10.82 26.10 9.86
C ILE A 332 10.69 24.79 9.09
N LEU A 333 9.57 24.10 9.24
CA LEU A 333 9.25 22.87 8.53
C LEU A 333 8.22 23.17 7.45
N ARG A 334 8.44 22.67 6.25
CA ARG A 334 7.41 22.64 5.20
C ARG A 334 6.52 21.41 5.39
N ASN A 335 5.21 21.58 5.25
CA ASN A 335 4.20 20.52 5.33
C ASN A 335 4.29 19.64 6.59
N ALA A 336 4.79 20.21 7.69
CA ALA A 336 5.07 19.51 8.95
C ALA A 336 5.97 18.26 8.77
N ASP A 337 6.84 18.27 7.76
CA ASP A 337 7.68 17.14 7.38
C ASP A 337 9.11 17.32 7.93
N PRO A 338 9.61 16.44 8.82
CA PRO A 338 10.96 16.51 9.38
C PRO A 338 12.10 16.36 8.37
N GLY A 339 11.83 15.95 7.13
CA GLY A 339 12.83 15.96 6.05
C GLY A 339 12.67 17.12 5.07
N GLN A 340 11.84 18.10 5.40
CA GLN A 340 11.73 19.37 4.68
C GLN A 340 11.92 20.54 5.64
N VAL A 341 13.11 20.60 6.24
CA VAL A 341 13.47 21.61 7.22
C VAL A 341 14.23 22.73 6.54
N PHE A 342 13.81 23.97 6.78
CA PHE A 342 14.64 25.15 6.56
C PHE A 342 15.42 25.45 7.83
N TYR A 343 16.70 25.74 7.66
CA TYR A 343 17.64 25.96 8.75
C TYR A 343 18.73 26.95 8.33
N PRO A 344 19.41 27.60 9.29
CA PRO A 344 20.54 28.47 9.00
C PRO A 344 21.81 27.68 8.64
N ASP A 345 22.77 28.35 8.01
CA ASP A 345 24.12 27.83 7.76
C ASP A 345 24.98 27.65 9.01
N GLN A 346 24.57 28.18 10.17
CA GLN A 346 25.27 28.05 11.45
C GLN A 346 24.30 27.82 12.63
N PRO A 347 24.72 27.07 13.66
CA PRO A 347 23.90 26.86 14.85
C PRO A 347 23.59 28.17 15.58
N CYS A 348 22.36 28.28 16.08
CA CYS A 348 21.88 29.40 16.88
C CYS A 348 22.01 30.77 16.20
N ALA A 349 21.80 30.81 14.88
CA ALA A 349 21.87 32.03 14.07
C ALA A 349 20.86 33.08 14.54
N GLY A 350 21.25 34.36 14.55
CA GLY A 350 20.35 35.45 14.95
C GLY A 350 19.22 35.67 13.95
N GLY A 351 18.02 36.02 14.43
CA GLY A 351 16.81 36.20 13.63
C GLY A 351 16.74 37.43 12.71
N ALA A 352 17.84 38.16 12.49
CA ALA A 352 17.86 39.42 11.76
C ALA A 352 18.51 39.29 10.36
N GLY A 353 17.98 38.43 9.50
CA GLY A 353 18.30 38.39 8.05
C GLY A 353 19.75 38.13 7.63
N ASP A 354 20.69 37.99 8.58
CA ASP A 354 22.13 37.87 8.32
C ASP A 354 22.60 36.44 8.03
N ALA A 355 21.77 35.43 8.29
CA ALA A 355 22.10 34.02 8.08
C ALA A 355 21.51 33.49 6.78
N ALA A 356 22.31 32.75 6.01
CA ALA A 356 21.82 32.08 4.82
C ALA A 356 20.78 31.02 5.21
N VAL A 357 19.66 30.98 4.48
CA VAL A 357 18.63 29.96 4.65
C VAL A 357 18.97 28.78 3.74
N LEU A 358 19.17 27.61 4.34
CA LEU A 358 19.41 26.34 3.67
C LEU A 358 18.14 25.45 3.72
N GLY A 359 18.15 24.36 2.98
CA GLY A 359 16.99 23.48 2.82
C GLY A 359 16.01 23.92 1.72
N PRO A 360 14.80 23.33 1.64
CA PRO A 360 14.25 22.36 2.57
C PRO A 360 14.80 20.94 2.34
N ASP A 361 15.45 20.37 3.36
CA ASP A 361 15.97 18.99 3.36
C ASP A 361 16.09 18.42 4.81
N ASP A 362 16.68 17.23 4.95
CA ASP A 362 16.92 16.51 6.22
C ASP A 362 18.33 16.73 6.80
N GLU A 363 19.14 17.64 6.25
CA GLU A 363 20.54 17.85 6.67
C GLU A 363 20.68 18.89 7.79
N GLY A 364 19.58 19.57 8.16
CA GLY A 364 19.55 20.65 9.15
C GLY A 364 19.65 20.27 10.62
N ALA A 365 20.05 19.03 10.95
CA ALA A 365 20.05 18.56 12.34
C ALA A 365 20.98 19.40 13.24
N GLY A 366 20.40 20.06 14.26
CA GLY A 366 21.13 20.91 15.20
C GLY A 366 21.42 22.34 14.70
N LEU A 367 20.93 22.72 13.53
CA LEU A 367 21.05 24.07 12.98
C LEU A 367 19.74 24.85 13.22
N THR A 368 19.72 25.73 14.21
CA THR A 368 18.53 26.46 14.65
C THR A 368 18.73 27.97 14.55
N TRP A 369 17.66 28.71 14.28
CA TRP A 369 17.65 30.15 14.55
C TRP A 369 17.37 30.39 16.02
N ARG A 370 17.96 31.45 16.58
CA ARG A 370 17.74 31.90 17.95
C ARG A 370 17.02 33.24 17.97
N LEU A 371 15.90 33.29 18.67
CA LEU A 371 15.21 34.52 19.06
C LEU A 371 15.65 34.90 20.47
N ALA A 372 16.07 36.15 20.65
CA ALA A 372 16.40 36.70 21.97
C ALA A 372 15.31 37.69 22.41
N SER A 373 14.92 37.66 23.68
CA SER A 373 14.04 38.64 24.31
C SER A 373 14.80 39.48 25.34
N SER A 374 14.45 40.76 25.47
CA SER A 374 15.10 41.66 26.44
C SER A 374 14.76 41.25 27.88
N PRO A 375 15.75 41.10 28.79
CA PRO A 375 15.49 40.79 30.19
C PRO A 375 14.70 41.90 30.87
N GLY A 376 13.47 41.62 31.34
CA GLY A 376 12.68 42.54 32.17
C GLY A 376 11.25 42.85 31.71
N SER A 377 10.82 42.39 30.53
CA SER A 377 9.41 42.50 30.15
C SER A 377 8.57 41.42 30.85
N PHE A 378 7.92 41.79 31.96
CA PHE A 378 6.98 40.93 32.71
C PHE A 378 5.71 40.54 31.93
N GLN A 379 5.56 41.02 30.68
CA GLN A 379 4.65 40.49 29.69
C GLN A 379 5.51 39.88 28.57
N GLY A 380 5.42 38.57 28.36
CA GLY A 380 6.22 37.85 27.35
C GLY A 380 6.29 38.61 26.03
N SER A 381 7.51 38.83 25.53
CA SER A 381 7.75 39.58 24.30
C SER A 381 7.13 38.84 23.12
N SER A 382 6.18 39.47 22.44
CA SER A 382 5.66 39.00 21.16
C SER A 382 6.69 39.33 20.08
N GLN A 383 7.09 38.33 19.30
CA GLN A 383 7.92 38.51 18.11
C GLN A 383 7.21 37.88 16.91
N THR A 384 7.50 38.37 15.71
CA THR A 384 6.92 37.84 14.48
C THR A 384 8.05 37.23 13.65
N VAL A 385 7.95 35.94 13.35
CA VAL A 385 8.84 35.25 12.42
C VAL A 385 8.24 35.39 11.02
N ILE A 386 9.05 35.82 10.04
CA ILE A 386 8.63 35.97 8.64
C ILE A 386 9.51 35.08 7.76
N LEU A 387 8.89 34.23 6.96
CA LEU A 387 9.50 33.51 5.84
C LEU A 387 9.10 34.25 4.56
N VAL A 388 10.05 34.59 3.70
CA VAL A 388 9.83 35.33 2.44
C VAL A 388 10.13 34.44 1.25
#